data_AF-A0A1I6PAH6-F1
#
_entry.id   AF-A0A1I6PAH6-F1
#
_cell.length_a   1.000
_cell.length_b   1.000
_cell.length_c   1.000
_cell.angle_alpha   90.00
_cell.angle_beta   90.00
_cell.angle_gamma   90.00
#
_symmetry.space_group_name_H-M   'P 1'
#
loop_
_entity.id
_entity.type
_entity.pdbx_description
1 polymer ?
#
loop_
_entity_poly.entity_id
_entity_poly.type
_entity_poly.pdbx_seq_one_letter_code
_entity_poly.pdbx_strand_id
1 'polypeptide(L)' 'MKRLMILAAVSAAALTSAACVTVIDADSDYGWTGHGAQPFDGARDECRARAGHDEGTTAFVTCMAEKGWTRGRE' A
#
# COMPACT_ATOMS: atom_id res chain seq x y z
N MET A 1 -1.00 0.53 50.37
CA MET A 1 -2.24 0.14 49.66
C MET A 1 -3.09 1.37 49.38
N LYS A 2 -3.23 1.76 48.12
CA LYS A 2 -4.41 2.54 47.66
C LYS A 2 -4.57 2.26 46.17
N ARG A 3 -5.51 1.38 45.86
CA ARG A 3 -5.96 1.09 44.50
C ARG A 3 -6.90 2.22 44.09
N LEU A 4 -6.54 2.94 43.04
CA LEU A 4 -7.43 3.74 42.21
C LEU A 4 -7.03 3.31 40.79
N MET A 5 -7.72 2.38 40.13
CA MET A 5 -8.98 2.60 39.41
C MET A 5 -8.93 3.96 38.69
N ILE A 6 -9.02 4.11 37.37
CA ILE A 6 -9.67 3.32 36.32
C ILE A 6 -9.41 4.12 35.01
N LEU A 7 -9.35 3.42 33.87
CA LEU A 7 -9.62 3.88 32.49
C LEU A 7 -8.98 5.20 32.01
N ALA A 8 -8.00 5.09 31.11
CA ALA A 8 -7.78 6.09 30.07
C ALA A 8 -7.77 5.39 28.71
N ALA A 9 -8.95 5.50 28.07
CA ALA A 9 -9.25 5.45 26.65
C ALA A 9 -8.27 4.73 25.71
N VAL A 10 -8.78 3.64 25.14
CA VAL A 10 -8.38 3.15 23.82
C VAL A 10 -8.55 4.32 22.83
N SER A 11 -7.47 5.02 22.51
CA SER A 11 -7.39 5.82 21.30
C SER A 11 -7.05 4.87 20.16
N ALA A 12 -8.03 4.04 19.77
CA ALA A 12 -8.07 3.57 18.41
C ALA A 12 -8.25 4.83 17.56
N ALA A 13 -7.14 5.39 17.10
CA ALA A 13 -7.15 6.24 15.93
C ALA A 13 -7.64 5.36 14.79
N ALA A 14 -8.96 5.22 14.69
CA ALA A 14 -9.63 4.94 13.44
C ALA A 14 -9.24 6.12 12.55
N LEU A 15 -8.11 5.97 11.86
CA LEU A 15 -7.83 6.67 10.63
C LEU A 15 -9.08 6.42 9.80
N THR A 16 -9.95 7.42 9.78
CA THR A 16 -11.00 7.59 8.80
C THR A 16 -10.38 7.18 7.49
N SER A 17 -10.78 6.00 7.02
CA SER A 17 -10.36 5.43 5.75
C SER A 17 -11.01 6.26 4.64
N ALA A 18 -10.57 7.53 4.54
CA ALA A 18 -10.52 8.21 3.28
C ALA A 18 -9.61 7.34 2.43
N ALA A 19 -10.26 6.54 1.60
CA ALA A 19 -9.71 5.87 0.47
C ALA A 19 -8.95 6.86 -0.41
N CYS A 20 -7.73 7.23 -0.01
CA CYS A 20 -6.83 8.02 -0.83
C CYS A 20 -6.42 7.11 -1.98
N VAL A 21 -7.19 7.19 -3.07
CA VAL A 21 -6.83 6.59 -4.34
C VAL A 21 -5.59 7.34 -4.80
N THR A 22 -4.45 6.66 -4.79
CA THR A 22 -3.20 7.19 -5.32
C THR A 22 -3.03 6.61 -6.72
N VAL A 23 -2.97 7.49 -7.72
CA VAL A 23 -2.68 7.13 -9.12
C VAL A 23 -1.22 7.52 -9.38
N ILE A 24 -0.42 6.56 -9.85
CA ILE A 24 0.99 6.76 -10.16
C ILE A 24 1.29 6.17 -11.53
N ASP A 25 1.73 7.03 -12.44
CA ASP A 25 2.17 6.63 -13.78
C ASP A 25 3.51 5.90 -13.68
N ALA A 26 3.58 4.67 -14.21
CA ALA A 26 4.82 3.89 -14.21
C ALA A 26 5.41 3.68 -15.62
N ASP A 27 4.63 3.92 -16.67
CA ASP A 27 5.06 4.00 -18.08
C ASP A 27 3.92 4.64 -18.89
N SER A 28 4.16 5.17 -20.09
CA SER A 28 3.19 6.06 -20.79
C SER A 28 1.87 5.41 -21.23
N ASP A 29 1.71 4.10 -21.03
CA ASP A 29 0.49 3.34 -21.32
C ASP A 29 -0.10 2.65 -20.07
N TYR A 30 0.57 2.71 -18.91
CA TYR A 30 0.17 1.96 -17.71
C TYR A 30 0.41 2.75 -16.42
N GLY A 31 -0.68 2.91 -15.66
CA GLY A 31 -0.69 3.48 -14.32
C GLY A 31 -0.95 2.44 -13.23
N TRP A 32 -0.57 2.79 -12.01
CA TRP A 32 -0.88 2.07 -10.78
C TRP A 32 -1.89 2.84 -9.96
N THR A 33 -2.93 2.14 -9.53
CA THR A 33 -3.97 2.69 -8.66
C THR A 33 -4.01 1.90 -7.36
N GLY A 34 -3.88 2.58 -6.22
CA GLY A 34 -3.87 1.98 -4.90
C GLY A 34 -5.02 2.45 -4.02
N HIS A 35 -5.70 1.53 -3.33
CA HIS A 35 -6.73 1.84 -2.33
C HIS A 35 -6.37 1.20 -0.99
N GLY A 36 -5.95 2.01 -0.01
CA GLY A 36 -5.36 1.47 1.22
C GLY A 36 -4.07 0.67 0.97
N ALA A 37 -3.41 0.95 -0.16
CA ALA A 37 -2.18 0.30 -0.55
C ALA A 37 -1.01 0.75 0.32
N GLN A 38 0.03 -0.08 0.41
CA GLN A 38 1.31 0.34 0.98
C GLN A 38 1.90 1.49 0.15
N PRO A 39 2.74 2.37 0.75
CA PRO A 39 3.42 3.43 0.00
C PRO A 39 4.13 2.89 -1.25
N PHE A 40 3.91 3.53 -2.39
CA PHE A 40 4.27 2.99 -3.71
C PHE A 40 5.74 2.65 -3.84
N ASP A 41 6.64 3.58 -3.51
CA ASP A 41 8.08 3.36 -3.66
C ASP A 41 8.57 2.18 -2.81
N GLY A 42 8.09 2.05 -1.57
CA GLY A 42 8.42 0.92 -0.71
C GLY A 42 7.92 -0.42 -1.26
N ALA A 43 6.66 -0.45 -1.73
CA ALA A 43 6.11 -1.64 -2.38
C ALA A 43 6.89 -2.00 -3.66
N ARG A 44 7.21 -1.02 -4.50
CA ARG A 44 7.96 -1.19 -5.75
C ARG A 44 9.35 -1.74 -5.49
N ASP A 45 10.08 -1.18 -4.53
CA ASP A 45 11.46 -1.59 -4.24
C ASP A 45 11.51 -3.02 -3.67
N GLU A 46 10.58 -3.36 -2.76
CA GLU A 46 10.42 -4.73 -2.27
C GLU A 46 10.08 -5.71 -3.41
N CYS A 47 9.18 -5.31 -4.30
CA CYS A 47 8.77 -6.16 -5.42
C CYS A 47 9.86 -6.30 -6.49
N ARG A 48 10.67 -5.28 -6.77
CA ARG A 48 11.86 -5.40 -7.62
C ARG A 48 12.88 -6.38 -7.05
N ALA A 49 13.12 -6.32 -5.73
CA ALA A 49 14.05 -7.23 -5.06
C ALA A 49 13.59 -8.68 -5.15
N ARG A 50 12.27 -8.93 -5.14
CA ARG A 50 11.67 -10.27 -5.23
C ARG A 50 11.53 -10.79 -6.65
N ALA A 51 11.15 -9.95 -7.61
CA ALA A 51 10.81 -10.35 -8.98
C ALA A 51 11.98 -10.22 -9.97
N GLY A 52 13.09 -9.59 -9.57
CA GLY A 52 14.27 -9.42 -10.41
C GLY A 52 14.16 -8.22 -11.36
N HIS A 53 14.19 -7.00 -10.78
CA HIS A 53 14.28 -5.67 -11.41
C HIS A 53 13.30 -5.27 -12.53
N ASP A 54 12.69 -6.21 -13.24
CA ASP A 54 11.75 -5.97 -14.34
C ASP A 54 10.32 -5.78 -13.84
N GLU A 55 9.85 -4.53 -13.88
CA GLU A 55 8.52 -4.12 -13.40
C GLU A 55 7.37 -4.55 -14.32
N GLY A 56 7.70 -4.98 -15.53
CA GLY A 56 6.73 -5.50 -16.49
C GLY A 56 6.28 -6.94 -16.21
N THR A 57 7.00 -7.67 -15.37
CA THR A 57 6.80 -9.12 -15.21
C THR A 57 5.54 -9.45 -14.41
N THR A 58 4.96 -10.61 -14.68
CA THR A 58 3.84 -11.15 -13.89
C THR A 58 4.19 -11.23 -12.40
N ALA A 59 5.41 -11.64 -12.07
CA ALA A 59 5.86 -11.74 -10.68
C ALA A 59 5.87 -10.39 -9.97
N PHE A 60 6.36 -9.34 -10.63
CA PHE A 60 6.32 -7.98 -10.09
C PHE A 60 4.89 -7.49 -9.91
N VAL A 61 4.04 -7.67 -10.93
CA VAL A 61 2.64 -7.22 -10.89
C VAL A 61 1.84 -7.92 -9.79
N THR A 62 2.05 -9.24 -9.63
CA THR A 62 1.43 -10.00 -8.53
C THR A 62 1.89 -9.51 -7.17
N CYS A 63 3.19 -9.24 -7.00
CA CYS A 63 3.72 -8.68 -5.76
C CYS A 63 3.08 -7.31 -5.46
N MET A 64 2.97 -6.41 -6.44
CA MET A 64 2.32 -5.11 -6.26
C MET A 64 0.83 -5.25 -5.88
N ALA A 65 0.13 -6.23 -6.46
CA ALA A 65 -1.26 -6.53 -6.09
C ALA A 65 -1.40 -6.98 -4.63
N GLU A 66 -0.47 -7.81 -4.13
CA GLU A 66 -0.42 -8.19 -2.70
C GLU A 66 -0.22 -6.96 -1.78
N LYS A 67 0.38 -5.89 -2.31
CA LYS A 67 0.61 -4.61 -1.62
C LYS A 67 -0.54 -3.62 -1.75
N GLY A 68 -1.61 -4.00 -2.46
CA GLY A 68 -2.82 -3.19 -2.66
C GLY A 68 -2.83 -2.35 -3.95
N TRP A 69 -1.90 -2.58 -4.87
CA TRP A 69 -1.78 -1.83 -6.12
C TRP A 69 -2.38 -2.59 -7.30
N THR A 70 -3.20 -1.91 -8.10
CA THR A 70 -3.75 -2.45 -9.34
C THR A 70 -3.12 -1.76 -10.54
N ARG A 71 -2.63 -2.54 -11.50
CA ARG A 71 -2.14 -2.01 -12.77
C ARG A 71 -3.30 -1.85 -13.74
N GLY A 72 -3.47 -0.66 -14.30
CA GLY A 72 -4.46 -0.38 -15.33
C GLY A 72 -3.82 0.33 -16.52
N ARG A 73 -4.54 0.40 -17.63
CA ARG A 73 -4.30 1.47 -18.60
C ARG A 73 -5.07 2.70 -18.14
N GLU A 74 -4.44 3.85 -18.27
CA GLU A 74 -5.07 5.16 -18.16
C GLU A 74 -6.09 5.43 -19.28
#